data_AF-A0A0B6ZT82-F1
#
_entry.id   AF-A0A0B6ZT82-F1
#
_cell.length_a   1.000
_cell.length_b   1.000
_cell.length_c   1.000
_cell.angle_alpha   90.00
_cell.angle_beta   90.00
_cell.angle_gamma   90.00
#
_symmetry.space_group_name_H-M   'P 1'
#
loop_
_entity.id
_entity.type
_entity.pdbx_description
1 polymer ?
#
loop_
_entity_poly.entity_id
_entity_poly.type
_entity_poly.pdbx_seq_one_letter_code
_entity_poly.pdbx_strand_id
1 'polypeptide(L)'
;TIAYLSQQLGTKFDHFAESVLPSLIVLIPNSAKVMSTSGIVCIRFIMQFVHTNRLIPIITGSITSKSNIIRRYSMEFVNQILHSWPTHCLEKHIAILQDAVKKGISDADLEARAYSRKA
;
A
#
# COMPACT_ATOMS: atom_id res chain seq x y z
N THR A 1 -2.92 -17.08 5.91
CA THR A 1 -3.09 -16.81 7.35
C THR A 1 -3.20 -15.32 7.65
N ILE A 2 -2.21 -14.47 7.37
CA ILE A 2 -2.27 -13.02 7.68
C ILE A 2 -3.47 -12.32 7.00
N ALA A 3 -3.68 -12.56 5.70
CA ALA A 3 -4.82 -12.01 4.96
C ALA A 3 -6.20 -12.45 5.53
N TYR A 4 -6.27 -13.66 6.09
CA TYR A 4 -7.48 -14.14 6.75
C TYR A 4 -7.68 -13.42 8.09
N LEU A 5 -6.62 -13.25 8.87
CA LEU A 5 -6.67 -12.51 10.13
C LEU A 5 -7.06 -11.04 9.92
N SER A 6 -6.53 -10.38 8.88
CA SER A 6 -6.91 -9.00 8.57
C SER A 6 -8.40 -8.88 8.23
N GLN A 7 -8.97 -9.87 7.53
CA GLN A 7 -10.39 -9.90 7.22
C GLN A 7 -11.26 -10.14 8.47
N GLN A 8 -10.87 -11.05 9.36
CA GLN A 8 -11.65 -11.40 10.54
C GLN A 8 -11.58 -10.35 11.66
N LEU A 9 -10.41 -9.74 11.84
CA LEU A 9 -10.14 -8.82 12.96
C LEU A 9 -10.32 -7.35 12.57
N GLY A 10 -10.24 -7.02 11.29
CA GLY A 10 -10.38 -5.65 10.78
C GLY A 10 -9.43 -4.68 11.47
N THR A 11 -9.96 -3.59 12.03
CA THR A 11 -9.18 -2.57 12.74
C THR A 11 -8.47 -3.07 14.00
N LYS A 12 -8.89 -4.20 14.60
CA LYS A 12 -8.17 -4.81 15.75
C LYS A 12 -6.84 -5.44 15.35
N PHE A 13 -6.58 -5.56 14.05
CA PHE A 13 -5.32 -6.07 13.48
C PHE A 13 -4.30 -4.97 13.20
N ASP A 14 -4.58 -3.72 13.58
CA ASP A 14 -3.79 -2.54 13.22
C ASP A 14 -2.31 -2.63 13.62
N HIS A 15 -2.00 -2.98 14.87
CA HIS A 15 -0.63 -2.99 15.36
C HIS A 15 0.20 -4.13 14.74
N PHE A 16 -0.43 -5.28 14.47
CA PHE A 16 0.23 -6.37 13.76
C PHE A 16 0.40 -6.06 12.27
N ALA A 17 -0.60 -5.44 11.64
CA ALA A 17 -0.48 -5.00 10.26
C ALA A 17 0.68 -4.01 10.09
N GLU A 18 0.80 -3.04 10.99
CA GLU A 18 1.88 -2.06 10.99
C GLU A 18 3.27 -2.70 11.10
N SER A 19 3.43 -3.71 11.98
CA SER A 19 4.73 -4.38 12.17
C SER A 19 5.11 -5.29 11.00
N VAL A 20 4.13 -5.94 10.36
CA VAL A 20 4.38 -6.91 9.28
C VAL A 20 4.47 -6.26 7.90
N LEU A 21 3.84 -5.09 7.70
CA LEU A 21 3.74 -4.44 6.40
C LEU A 21 5.12 -4.15 5.74
N PRO A 22 6.15 -3.65 6.45
CA PRO A 22 7.48 -3.48 5.86
C PRO A 22 8.08 -4.78 5.33
N SER A 23 7.90 -5.90 6.05
CA SER A 23 8.37 -7.22 5.61
C SER A 23 7.62 -7.71 4.36
N LEU A 24 6.32 -7.43 4.26
CA LEU A 24 5.53 -7.77 3.08
C LEU A 24 5.98 -6.96 1.84
N ILE A 25 6.35 -5.68 2.02
CA ILE A 25 6.84 -4.85 0.92
C ILE A 25 8.14 -5.42 0.32
N VAL A 26 9.02 -5.99 1.14
CA VAL A 26 10.25 -6.65 0.67
C VAL A 26 9.97 -7.87 -0.22
N LEU A 27 8.80 -8.50 -0.09
CA LEU A 27 8.41 -9.62 -0.95
C LEU A 27 8.02 -9.18 -2.37
N ILE A 28 7.61 -7.93 -2.57
CA ILE A 28 7.09 -7.43 -3.86
C ILE A 28 8.07 -7.67 -5.03
N PRO A 29 9.36 -7.29 -4.94
CA PRO A 29 10.31 -7.50 -6.05
C PRO A 29 10.95 -8.90 -6.05
N ASN A 30 10.42 -9.87 -5.29
CA ASN A 30 11.02 -11.21 -5.20
C ASN A 30 10.93 -11.94 -6.55
N SER A 31 12.05 -12.56 -6.97
CA SER A 31 12.14 -13.32 -8.23
C SER A 31 11.30 -14.59 -8.22
N ALA A 32 11.09 -15.20 -7.06
CA ALA A 32 10.15 -16.30 -6.90
C ALA A 32 8.72 -15.75 -6.97
N LYS A 33 8.04 -16.00 -8.10
CA LYS A 33 6.69 -15.49 -8.37
C LYS A 33 5.71 -15.76 -7.23
N VAL A 34 5.76 -16.96 -6.63
CA VAL A 34 4.88 -17.33 -5.52
C VAL A 34 5.08 -16.39 -4.31
N MET A 35 6.31 -16.00 -4.02
CA MET A 35 6.61 -15.09 -2.91
C MET A 35 6.10 -13.67 -3.20
N SER A 36 6.37 -13.14 -4.40
CA SER A 36 5.92 -11.80 -4.77
C SER A 36 4.41 -11.69 -4.83
N THR A 37 3.74 -12.63 -5.51
CA THR A 37 2.26 -12.62 -5.58
C THR A 37 1.63 -12.78 -4.20
N SER A 38 2.19 -13.63 -3.33
CA SER A 38 1.67 -13.81 -1.97
C SER A 38 1.79 -12.53 -1.14
N GLY A 39 2.92 -11.82 -1.22
CA GLY A 39 3.11 -10.53 -0.56
C GLY A 39 2.12 -9.49 -1.05
N ILE A 40 1.97 -9.35 -2.37
CA ILE A 40 1.05 -8.39 -2.99
C ILE A 40 -0.40 -8.66 -2.57
N VAL A 41 -0.86 -9.91 -2.66
CA VAL A 41 -2.22 -10.28 -2.26
C VAL A 41 -2.43 -10.01 -0.78
N CYS A 42 -1.46 -10.35 0.07
CA CYS A 42 -1.54 -10.08 1.50
C CYS A 42 -1.73 -8.58 1.79
N ILE A 43 -0.93 -7.71 1.16
CA ILE A 43 -1.04 -6.25 1.35
C ILE A 43 -2.41 -5.74 0.88
N ARG A 44 -2.93 -6.20 -0.27
CA ARG A 44 -4.28 -5.81 -0.75
C ARG A 44 -5.37 -6.13 0.27
N PHE A 45 -5.30 -7.30 0.89
CA PHE A 45 -6.24 -7.70 1.94
C PHE A 45 -6.11 -6.81 3.19
N ILE A 46 -4.89 -6.49 3.60
CA ILE A 46 -4.67 -5.56 4.73
C ILE A 46 -5.26 -4.19 4.39
N MET A 47 -4.98 -3.63 3.20
CA MET A 47 -5.56 -2.36 2.77
C MET A 47 -7.08 -2.42 2.67
N GLN A 48 -7.67 -3.56 2.31
CA GLN A 48 -9.12 -3.71 2.19
C GLN A 48 -9.83 -3.71 3.55
N PHE A 49 -9.26 -4.36 4.57
CA PHE A 49 -9.96 -4.65 5.81
C PHE A 49 -9.43 -3.89 7.05
N VAL A 50 -8.21 -3.36 6.99
CA VAL A 50 -7.54 -2.71 8.12
C VAL A 50 -7.36 -1.23 7.83
N HIS A 51 -8.41 -0.45 8.09
CA HIS A 51 -8.41 1.00 7.84
C HIS A 51 -7.77 1.74 9.02
N THR A 52 -6.45 1.88 8.99
CA THR A 52 -5.70 2.58 10.04
C THR A 52 -4.67 3.54 9.47
N ASN A 53 -4.69 4.78 9.96
CA ASN A 53 -3.81 5.86 9.50
C ASN A 53 -2.31 5.51 9.58
N ARG A 54 -1.92 4.61 10.48
CA ARG A 54 -0.54 4.17 10.72
C ARG A 54 0.11 3.47 9.52
N LEU A 55 -0.69 2.87 8.62
CA LEU A 55 -0.15 2.19 7.43
C LEU A 55 0.19 3.17 6.30
N ILE A 56 -0.45 4.35 6.30
CA ILE A 56 -0.30 5.33 5.21
C ILE A 56 1.17 5.75 5.05
N PRO A 57 1.90 6.17 6.12
CA PRO A 57 3.31 6.54 6.00
C PRO A 57 4.20 5.40 5.45
N ILE A 58 3.90 4.15 5.80
CA ILE A 58 4.68 2.98 5.35
C ILE A 58 4.49 2.77 3.84
N ILE A 59 3.25 2.79 3.36
CA ILE A 59 2.95 2.67 1.93
C ILE A 59 3.52 3.88 1.17
N THR A 60 3.27 5.11 1.64
CA THR A 60 3.75 6.29 0.91
C THR A 60 5.27 6.40 0.89
N GLY A 61 5.96 5.93 1.95
CA GLY A 61 7.42 5.87 1.98
C GLY A 61 8.02 4.95 0.91
N SER A 62 7.29 3.91 0.50
CA SER A 62 7.77 2.96 -0.51
C SER A 62 7.69 3.48 -1.96
N ILE A 63 7.03 4.62 -2.20
CA ILE A 63 6.89 5.26 -3.53
C ILE A 63 8.22 5.80 -4.03
N THR A 64 9.16 6.14 -3.16
CA THR A 64 10.50 6.61 -3.56
C THR A 64 11.50 5.48 -3.73
N SER A 65 11.06 4.22 -3.72
CA SER A 65 11.92 3.06 -3.86
C SER A 65 12.66 3.04 -5.20
N LYS A 66 13.92 2.57 -5.19
CA LYS A 66 14.69 2.33 -6.41
C LYS A 66 14.04 1.28 -7.31
N SER A 67 13.32 0.31 -6.72
CA SER A 67 12.61 -0.72 -7.47
C SER A 67 11.32 -0.16 -8.09
N ASN A 68 11.25 -0.18 -9.42
CA ASN A 68 10.04 0.24 -10.14
C ASN A 68 8.83 -0.64 -9.80
N ILE A 69 9.03 -1.93 -9.56
CA ILE A 69 7.98 -2.87 -9.15
C ILE A 69 7.39 -2.44 -7.81
N ILE A 70 8.24 -2.08 -6.84
CA ILE A 70 7.75 -1.57 -5.55
C ILE A 70 6.93 -0.30 -5.79
N ARG A 71 7.48 0.71 -6.47
CA ARG A 71 6.77 1.98 -6.69
C ARG A 71 5.40 1.80 -7.34
N ARG A 72 5.32 0.92 -8.34
CA ARG A 72 4.08 0.57 -9.03
C ARG A 72 3.02 0.01 -8.09
N TYR A 73 3.36 -1.02 -7.31
CA TYR A 73 2.41 -1.62 -6.36
C TYR A 73 2.08 -0.67 -5.20
N SER A 74 3.03 0.15 -4.76
CA SER A 74 2.76 1.21 -3.78
C SER A 74 1.71 2.18 -4.28
N MET A 75 1.78 2.60 -5.55
CA MET A 75 0.75 3.43 -6.17
C MET A 75 -0.59 2.73 -6.32
N GLU A 76 -0.59 1.45 -6.63
CA GLU A 76 -1.81 0.66 -6.61
C GLU A 76 -2.46 0.61 -5.20
N PHE A 77 -1.66 0.44 -4.15
CA PHE A 77 -2.15 0.44 -2.77
C PHE A 77 -2.66 1.82 -2.33
N VAL A 78 -1.96 2.90 -2.70
CA VAL A 78 -2.45 4.28 -2.46
C VAL A 78 -3.79 4.49 -3.17
N ASN A 79 -3.91 4.09 -4.43
CA ASN A 79 -5.17 4.16 -5.16
C ASN A 79 -6.28 3.39 -4.43
N GLN A 80 -6.01 2.19 -3.94
CA GLN A 80 -6.97 1.40 -3.15
C GLN A 80 -7.38 2.14 -1.87
N ILE A 81 -6.42 2.67 -1.10
CA ILE A 81 -6.68 3.44 0.14
C ILE A 81 -7.65 4.60 -0.15
N LEU A 82 -7.36 5.41 -1.17
CA LEU A 82 -8.17 6.59 -1.49
C LEU A 82 -9.61 6.25 -1.93
N HIS A 83 -9.83 5.10 -2.56
CA HIS A 83 -11.16 4.66 -3.00
C HIS A 83 -11.97 3.95 -1.93
N SER A 84 -11.32 3.33 -0.94
CA SER A 84 -11.99 2.40 -0.02
C SER A 84 -12.01 2.84 1.44
N TRP A 85 -11.12 3.75 1.84
CA TRP A 85 -10.99 4.13 3.25
C TRP A 85 -11.92 5.29 3.59
N PRO A 86 -12.50 5.31 4.82
CA PRO A 86 -13.20 6.46 5.33
C PRO A 86 -12.32 7.71 5.40
N THR A 87 -12.89 8.89 5.13
CA THR A 87 -12.15 10.17 5.09
C THR A 87 -11.41 10.47 6.39
N HIS A 88 -12.00 10.18 7.55
CA HIS A 88 -11.40 10.40 8.86
C HIS A 88 -10.08 9.62 9.07
N CYS A 89 -9.87 8.50 8.37
CA CYS A 89 -8.60 7.77 8.39
C CYS A 89 -7.50 8.48 7.59
N LEU A 90 -7.88 9.31 6.61
CA LEU A 90 -6.99 9.97 5.65
C LEU A 90 -6.60 11.39 6.08
N GLU A 91 -7.46 12.07 6.83
CA GLU A 91 -7.32 13.49 7.19
C GLU A 91 -5.96 13.85 7.81
N LYS A 92 -5.40 12.96 8.65
CA LYS A 92 -4.08 13.18 9.29
C LYS A 92 -2.90 13.12 8.32
N HIS A 93 -3.10 12.59 7.11
CA HIS A 93 -2.06 12.29 6.15
C HIS A 93 -2.29 12.90 4.76
N ILE A 94 -3.19 13.88 4.64
CA ILE A 94 -3.51 14.54 3.37
C ILE A 94 -2.25 15.04 2.65
N ALA A 95 -1.34 15.70 3.37
CA ALA A 95 -0.12 16.26 2.76
C ALA A 95 0.77 15.18 2.14
N ILE A 96 0.98 14.06 2.84
CA ILE A 96 1.83 12.96 2.34
C ILE A 96 1.14 12.17 1.23
N LEU A 97 -0.20 12.04 1.26
CA LEU A 97 -0.98 11.43 0.19
C LEU A 97 -0.94 12.28 -1.09
N GLN A 98 -1.07 13.60 -0.97
CA GLN A 98 -0.95 14.51 -2.11
C GLN A 98 0.46 14.48 -2.73
N ASP A 99 1.50 14.48 -1.90
CA ASP A 99 2.89 14.36 -2.37
C ASP A 99 3.15 13.01 -3.04
N ALA A 100 2.61 11.92 -2.47
CA ALA A 100 2.64 10.58 -3.04
C ALA A 100 2.03 10.53 -4.45
N VAL A 101 0.83 11.07 -4.62
CA VAL A 101 0.13 11.13 -5.92
C VAL A 101 0.90 11.98 -6.92
N LYS A 102 1.38 13.16 -6.52
CA LYS A 102 2.19 14.06 -7.38
C LYS A 102 3.46 13.37 -7.89
N LYS A 103 4.18 12.67 -7.01
CA LYS A 103 5.37 11.89 -7.38
C LYS A 103 5.02 10.76 -8.34
N GLY A 104 3.94 10.03 -8.06
CA GLY A 104 3.49 8.92 -8.90
C GLY A 104 3.06 9.34 -10.31
N ILE A 105 2.40 10.50 -10.47
CA ILE A 105 2.05 11.06 -11.79
C ILE A 105 3.29 11.33 -12.66
N SER A 106 4.41 11.68 -12.01
CA SER A 106 5.69 11.95 -12.66
C SER A 106 6.62 10.72 -12.71
N ASP A 107 6.16 9.52 -12.36
CA ASP A 107 7.02 8.33 -12.33
C ASP A 107 7.48 7.91 -13.74
N ALA A 108 8.68 7.37 -13.84
CA ALA A 108 9.19 6.82 -15.10
C ALA A 108 8.37 5.59 -15.55
N ASP A 109 7.85 4.80 -14.61
CA ASP A 109 7.06 3.60 -14.89
C ASP A 109 5.63 3.96 -15.36
N LEU A 110 5.22 3.39 -16.50
CA LEU A 110 3.91 3.65 -17.11
C LEU A 110 2.74 3.21 -16.22
N GLU A 111 2.87 2.08 -15.54
CA GLU A 111 1.81 1.53 -14.69
C GLU A 111 1.70 2.30 -13.38
N ALA A 112 2.84 2.68 -12.76
CA ALA A 112 2.84 3.57 -11.61
C ALA A 112 2.06 4.86 -11.92
N ARG A 113 2.37 5.51 -13.05
CA ARG A 113 1.64 6.69 -13.53
C ARG A 113 0.15 6.43 -13.77
N ALA A 114 -0.22 5.26 -14.27
CA ALA A 114 -1.62 4.91 -14.52
C ALA A 114 -2.41 4.77 -13.22
N TYR A 115 -1.83 4.18 -12.17
CA TYR A 115 -2.45 4.12 -10.86
C TYR A 115 -2.54 5.50 -10.20
N SER A 116 -1.50 6.33 -10.31
CA SER A 116 -1.50 7.67 -9.72
C SER A 116 -2.52 8.63 -10.34
N ARG A 117 -2.91 8.42 -11.61
CA ARG A 117 -3.98 9.22 -12.24
C ARG A 117 -5.39 8.78 -11.84
N LYS A 118 -5.53 7.57 -11.33
CA LYS A 118 -6.80 7.05 -10.80
C LYS A 118 -6.99 7.44 -9.34
N ALA A 119 -5.88 7.46 -8.59
CA ALA A 119 -5.77 7.89 -7.20
C ALA A 119 -6.17 9.37 -7.02
#